data_AF-A0A939JQV3-F1
#
_entry.id   AF-A0A939JQV3-F1
#
_cell.length_a   1.000
_cell.length_b   1.000
_cell.length_c   1.000
_cell.angle_alpha   90.00
_cell.angle_beta   90.00
_cell.angle_gamma   90.00
#
_symmetry.space_group_name_H-M   'P 1'
#
loop_
_entity.id
_entity.type
_entity.pdbx_description
1 polymer ?
#
loop_
_entity_poly.entity_id
_entity_poly.type
_entity_poly.pdbx_seq_one_letter_code
_entity_poly.pdbx_strand_id
1 'polypeptide(L)'
;MVYKGLDPAPKGDPCVGVYRVSDARLCTHGPDAPPKGIDITKDTPPVAKAASAPDLKGDGKQAPAAAEALQGSTAALDARTGSVAAGGPAPAAPGAPGGSKTVCEGDGSTGNRVQVLYVHGPGRDRFGQYAASFKQWAAETDVIYNASAKETGGERHVRYVTEADCSPSVLNVEIPDGSLAEFGATNNALAAKGFNRRDRKYMIFADAQVYCGIGTFNGDERPGADNLSNFGPSYGRTDNGCWGGSTPAHELGHNLGAVNNSAPHTSKAAHCVDEWDIMCYSDAPYYPAMQTICPDRSNDERLDCGHDDYFHTNPRPGSYLATHWNIANNRFLIAGGGSTDPNPNPSPTPNPTGTSTPDPSTGPAAQVTQIAPDSALVSWPKAASAAGYDLLLNGKKYADVKETSVRLVSLTPDTAYKVAVAARGADGKVSAPGRTASFRTLPSGNGPTKPGGKFLLLNSLTGQAADLWSGSTANGTVAIAYQRHGYANQQWTFEDAGSGAVRVKSVQSGKCLQPGTDGRAVAGQYVAQQPCGGSSAQKWKLTANGSGSYVLQPQGSTLALGISKRWYYGGWLLELQQQNKQGYQNWTLSKAS
;
A
#
# COMPACT_ATOMS: atom_id res chain seq x y z
N MET A 1 24.07 23.85 1.64
CA MET A 1 23.24 23.22 0.59
C MET A 1 23.96 23.34 -0.74
N VAL A 2 23.90 22.30 -1.60
CA VAL A 2 24.64 22.25 -2.86
C VAL A 2 23.73 22.57 -4.05
N TYR A 3 23.88 23.77 -4.62
CA TYR A 3 23.12 24.20 -5.81
C TYR A 3 23.86 23.95 -7.13
N LYS A 4 25.01 23.28 -7.09
CA LYS A 4 25.80 22.99 -8.30
C LYS A 4 25.00 22.08 -9.24
N GLY A 5 24.99 22.41 -10.53
CA GLY A 5 24.17 21.73 -11.55
C GLY A 5 22.70 22.18 -11.57
N LEU A 6 22.36 23.25 -10.84
CA LEU A 6 21.05 23.89 -10.82
C LEU A 6 21.16 25.35 -11.29
N ASP A 7 20.35 25.73 -12.28
CA ASP A 7 20.31 27.09 -12.79
C ASP A 7 19.01 27.79 -12.35
N PRO A 8 19.06 28.99 -11.75
CA PRO A 8 17.86 29.78 -11.51
C PRO A 8 17.11 30.01 -12.83
N ALA A 9 15.81 29.70 -12.84
CA ALA A 9 15.03 29.80 -14.06
C ALA A 9 14.73 31.27 -14.42
N PRO A 10 15.00 31.71 -15.67
CA PRO A 10 14.68 33.08 -16.08
C PRO A 10 13.17 33.29 -16.21
N LYS A 11 12.73 34.55 -16.21
CA LYS A 11 11.32 34.91 -16.43
C LYS A 11 10.82 34.33 -17.76
N GLY A 12 9.65 33.67 -17.73
CA GLY A 12 9.03 33.05 -18.89
C GLY A 12 9.47 31.60 -19.16
N ASP A 13 10.34 31.05 -18.31
CA ASP A 13 10.69 29.63 -18.33
C ASP A 13 9.63 28.76 -17.63
N PRO A 14 9.42 27.49 -18.02
CA PRO A 14 8.54 26.58 -17.28
C PRO A 14 8.96 26.34 -15.82
N CYS A 15 10.25 26.49 -15.48
CA CYS A 15 10.73 26.36 -14.11
C CYS A 15 10.76 27.70 -13.35
N VAL A 16 10.13 28.76 -13.87
CA VAL A 16 10.18 30.10 -13.26
C VAL A 16 9.74 30.06 -11.79
N GLY A 17 10.52 30.70 -10.92
CA GLY A 17 10.32 30.68 -9.46
C GLY A 17 11.05 29.54 -8.75
N VAL A 18 11.66 28.60 -9.49
CA VAL A 18 12.52 27.53 -8.96
C VAL A 18 13.77 27.35 -9.83
N TYR A 19 14.42 26.17 -9.79
CA TYR A 19 15.65 25.89 -10.53
C TYR A 19 15.42 24.92 -11.69
N ARG A 20 16.13 25.14 -12.79
CA ARG A 20 16.33 24.13 -13.83
C ARG A 20 17.43 23.17 -13.41
N VAL A 21 17.23 21.90 -13.69
CA VAL A 21 18.29 20.90 -13.69
C VAL A 21 18.98 20.96 -15.04
N SER A 22 20.21 21.52 -15.08
CA SER A 22 20.88 22.01 -16.30
C SER A 22 20.88 21.03 -17.48
N ASP A 23 20.96 19.72 -17.19
CA ASP A 23 21.10 18.67 -18.20
C ASP A 23 19.83 17.82 -18.45
N ALA A 24 18.77 17.98 -17.65
CA ALA A 24 17.61 17.09 -17.66
C ALA A 24 16.31 17.72 -18.22
N ARG A 25 16.31 19.04 -18.49
CA ARG A 25 15.08 19.82 -18.78
C ARG A 25 13.96 19.61 -17.75
N LEU A 26 14.35 19.29 -16.52
CA LEU A 26 13.46 19.15 -15.37
C LEU A 26 13.61 20.37 -14.48
N CYS A 27 12.53 20.68 -13.77
CA CYS A 27 12.49 21.72 -12.76
C CYS A 27 12.66 21.07 -11.38
N THR A 28 13.33 21.74 -10.46
CA THR A 28 13.50 21.30 -9.06
C THR A 28 13.25 22.48 -8.15
N HIS A 29 12.60 22.24 -7.01
CA HIS A 29 12.37 23.28 -6.01
C HIS A 29 13.70 23.79 -5.42
N GLY A 30 14.67 22.89 -5.25
CA GLY A 30 16.01 23.19 -4.77
C GLY A 30 16.43 22.16 -3.73
N PRO A 31 17.63 22.28 -3.14
CA PRO A 31 18.00 21.50 -1.98
C PRO A 31 17.29 22.00 -0.71
N ASP A 32 16.71 21.09 0.07
CA ASP A 32 16.06 21.43 1.33
C ASP A 32 17.06 21.71 2.45
N ALA A 33 16.69 22.67 3.31
CA ALA A 33 17.38 22.89 4.55
C ALA A 33 17.13 21.70 5.50
N PRO A 34 18.16 21.15 6.16
CA PRO A 34 17.95 20.08 7.14
C PRO A 34 17.07 20.57 8.31
N PRO A 35 16.14 19.73 8.81
CA PRO A 35 15.38 20.05 10.01
C PRO A 35 16.29 20.37 11.19
N LYS A 36 15.82 21.21 12.12
CA LYS A 36 16.60 21.63 13.28
C LYS A 36 17.06 20.41 14.10
N GLY A 37 18.37 20.26 14.27
CA GLY A 37 18.98 19.17 15.03
C GLY A 37 19.34 17.93 14.21
N ILE A 38 19.05 17.93 12.90
CA ILE A 38 19.51 16.88 11.99
C ILE A 38 20.89 17.25 11.43
N ASP A 39 21.81 16.29 11.52
CA ASP A 39 23.17 16.39 10.99
C ASP A 39 23.29 15.49 9.76
N ILE A 40 23.19 16.10 8.57
CA ILE A 40 23.21 15.37 7.30
C ILE A 40 24.53 14.63 7.02
N THR A 41 25.57 14.88 7.82
CA THR A 41 26.88 14.23 7.69
C THR A 41 26.98 12.93 8.51
N LYS A 42 25.93 12.57 9.25
CA LYS A 42 25.87 11.33 10.02
C LYS A 42 24.90 10.36 9.37
N ASP A 43 25.26 9.08 9.37
CA ASP A 43 24.38 8.04 8.88
C ASP A 43 23.15 7.88 9.78
N THR A 44 21.96 7.80 9.17
CA THR A 44 20.78 7.28 9.84
C THR A 44 20.95 5.78 10.13
N PRO A 45 20.73 5.30 11.37
CA PRO A 45 20.80 3.88 11.68
C PRO A 45 19.66 3.10 11.01
N PRO A 46 19.88 1.84 10.60
CA PRO A 46 18.81 1.01 10.06
C PRO A 46 17.79 0.69 11.17
N VAL A 47 16.51 0.58 10.79
CA VAL A 47 15.40 0.39 11.74
C VAL A 47 15.43 -0.99 12.43
N ALA A 48 16.13 -1.97 11.86
CA ALA A 48 16.47 -3.24 12.49
C ALA A 48 17.96 -3.54 12.35
N LYS A 49 18.58 -4.17 13.36
CA LYS A 49 19.97 -4.66 13.25
C LYS A 49 20.05 -5.74 12.17
N ALA A 50 20.99 -5.58 11.24
CA ALA A 50 21.27 -6.56 10.20
C ALA A 50 21.57 -7.94 10.79
N ALA A 51 21.09 -9.01 10.13
CA ALA A 51 21.61 -10.35 10.38
C ALA A 51 23.09 -10.38 9.98
N SER A 52 23.94 -10.93 10.84
CA SER A 52 25.37 -11.08 10.58
C SER A 52 25.59 -11.89 9.30
N ALA A 53 26.52 -11.46 8.45
CA ALA A 53 27.03 -12.32 7.38
C ALA A 53 27.58 -13.63 7.97
N PRO A 54 27.46 -14.78 7.30
CA PRO A 54 28.13 -16.00 7.73
C PRO A 54 29.65 -15.75 7.77
N ASP A 55 30.27 -16.00 8.93
CA ASP A 55 31.72 -15.88 9.13
C ASP A 55 32.42 -16.98 8.31
N LEU A 56 32.88 -16.67 7.10
CA LEU A 56 33.73 -17.56 6.31
C LEU A 56 35.16 -17.51 6.85
N LYS A 57 35.39 -18.13 8.01
CA LYS A 57 36.76 -18.48 8.44
C LYS A 57 37.19 -19.74 7.70
N GLY A 58 37.90 -19.55 6.59
CA GLY A 58 38.70 -20.58 5.94
C GLY A 58 40.18 -20.44 6.33
N ASP A 59 40.77 -21.52 6.80
CA ASP A 59 42.12 -21.67 7.35
C ASP A 59 43.24 -21.67 6.29
N GLY A 60 43.18 -20.71 5.37
CA GLY A 60 44.32 -20.17 4.62
C GLY A 60 45.20 -21.13 3.81
N LYS A 61 44.80 -22.38 3.57
CA LYS A 61 45.69 -23.40 2.96
C LYS A 61 45.20 -24.05 1.67
N GLN A 62 44.01 -23.71 1.17
CA GLN A 62 43.59 -24.15 -0.17
C GLN A 62 42.51 -23.24 -0.74
N ALA A 63 42.66 -22.83 -2.00
CA ALA A 63 41.59 -22.19 -2.74
C ALA A 63 40.51 -23.26 -3.05
N PRO A 64 39.22 -23.02 -2.74
CA PRO A 64 38.17 -24.00 -2.98
C PRO A 64 37.95 -24.20 -4.48
N ALA A 65 37.56 -25.42 -4.85
CA ALA A 65 37.33 -25.78 -6.25
C ALA A 65 36.08 -25.07 -6.80
N ALA A 66 36.02 -24.81 -8.11
CA ALA A 66 34.94 -24.07 -8.78
C ALA A 66 33.52 -24.65 -8.56
N ALA A 67 33.38 -25.88 -8.06
CA ALA A 67 32.10 -26.48 -7.69
C ALA A 67 31.58 -26.01 -6.31
N GLU A 68 32.44 -25.54 -5.41
CA GLU A 68 32.06 -24.98 -4.09
C GLU A 68 31.75 -23.48 -4.16
N ALA A 69 32.29 -22.77 -5.16
CA ALA A 69 31.97 -21.36 -5.43
C ALA A 69 30.58 -21.14 -6.07
N LEU A 70 29.87 -22.21 -6.43
CA LEU A 70 28.55 -22.17 -7.09
C LEU A 70 27.41 -22.76 -6.23
N GLN A 71 27.67 -23.16 -4.98
CA GLN A 71 26.60 -23.49 -4.04
C GLN A 71 26.03 -22.19 -3.46
N GLY A 72 24.96 -21.68 -4.08
CA GLY A 72 24.20 -20.51 -3.61
C GLY A 72 23.93 -19.43 -4.65
N SER A 73 24.45 -19.54 -5.88
CA SER A 73 24.11 -18.59 -6.94
C SER A 73 22.72 -18.89 -7.50
N THR A 74 21.77 -17.98 -7.30
CA THR A 74 20.56 -17.91 -8.14
C THR A 74 20.93 -17.38 -9.53
N ALA A 75 20.27 -17.92 -10.55
CA ALA A 75 20.47 -17.55 -11.95
C ALA A 75 20.35 -16.03 -12.16
N ALA A 76 21.32 -15.43 -12.84
CA ALA A 76 21.18 -14.11 -13.42
C ALA A 76 20.19 -14.19 -14.60
N LEU A 77 19.16 -13.34 -14.58
CA LEU A 77 18.32 -13.09 -15.74
C LEU A 77 19.15 -12.31 -16.77
N ASP A 78 19.37 -12.89 -17.95
CA ASP A 78 19.90 -12.17 -19.11
C ASP A 78 18.79 -11.26 -19.68
N ALA A 79 19.03 -9.96 -19.67
CA ALA A 79 18.06 -8.91 -20.01
C ALA A 79 17.77 -8.76 -21.51
N ARG A 80 17.99 -9.79 -22.35
CA ARG A 80 17.85 -9.66 -23.81
C ARG A 80 16.80 -10.54 -24.51
N THR A 81 16.17 -11.55 -23.89
CA THR A 81 15.33 -12.50 -24.66
C THR A 81 13.96 -12.91 -24.10
N GLY A 82 13.55 -12.48 -22.91
CA GLY A 82 12.14 -12.49 -22.50
C GLY A 82 11.36 -13.81 -22.66
N SER A 83 11.89 -14.97 -22.25
CA SER A 83 11.13 -16.23 -22.18
C SER A 83 11.52 -17.07 -20.95
N VAL A 84 10.52 -17.70 -20.31
CA VAL A 84 10.67 -18.47 -19.07
C VAL A 84 10.76 -19.97 -19.39
N ALA A 85 11.82 -20.65 -18.94
CA ALA A 85 11.88 -22.10 -18.86
C ALA A 85 11.72 -22.55 -17.40
N ALA A 86 10.88 -23.56 -17.16
CA ALA A 86 10.47 -24.01 -15.83
C ALA A 86 11.59 -24.76 -15.08
N GLY A 87 11.77 -24.43 -13.79
CA GLY A 87 12.61 -25.17 -12.84
C GLY A 87 12.09 -25.01 -11.40
N GLY A 88 11.99 -26.13 -10.67
CA GLY A 88 11.27 -26.27 -9.40
C GLY A 88 11.84 -25.52 -8.17
N PRO A 89 11.18 -25.65 -6.99
CA PRO A 89 11.33 -24.71 -5.88
C PRO A 89 12.62 -24.90 -5.07
N ALA A 90 13.32 -23.80 -4.80
CA ALA A 90 14.46 -23.72 -3.87
C ALA A 90 14.01 -23.43 -2.42
N PRO A 91 14.78 -23.84 -1.38
CA PRO A 91 14.38 -23.74 0.03
C PRO A 91 14.56 -22.32 0.60
N ALA A 92 13.67 -21.92 1.51
CA ALA A 92 13.62 -20.60 2.11
C ALA A 92 14.73 -20.36 3.17
N ALA A 93 15.45 -19.25 3.05
CA ALA A 93 16.35 -18.72 4.08
C ALA A 93 15.56 -17.95 5.18
N PRO A 94 16.08 -17.81 6.42
CA PRO A 94 15.34 -17.28 7.57
C PRO A 94 15.24 -15.74 7.54
N GLY A 95 14.03 -15.20 7.74
CA GLY A 95 13.71 -13.77 7.57
C GLY A 95 13.96 -12.87 8.80
N ALA A 96 14.35 -11.64 8.51
CA ALA A 96 14.53 -10.50 9.43
C ALA A 96 13.20 -9.73 9.71
N PRO A 97 13.11 -8.86 10.74
CA PRO A 97 11.86 -8.28 11.29
C PRO A 97 11.19 -7.24 10.38
N GLY A 98 9.85 -7.13 10.46
CA GLY A 98 9.01 -6.44 9.47
C GLY A 98 8.43 -5.07 9.84
N GLY A 99 7.96 -4.39 8.77
CA GLY A 99 7.14 -3.18 8.75
C GLY A 99 7.28 -2.52 7.38
N SER A 100 6.50 -2.92 6.37
CA SER A 100 6.76 -2.48 4.99
C SER A 100 5.60 -2.57 3.99
N LYS A 101 4.37 -2.99 4.36
CA LYS A 101 3.29 -3.15 3.36
C LYS A 101 2.50 -1.86 3.15
N THR A 102 2.12 -1.63 1.90
CA THR A 102 1.35 -0.49 1.40
C THR A 102 0.10 -0.98 0.66
N VAL A 103 -0.78 -0.09 0.22
CA VAL A 103 -1.95 -0.49 -0.59
C VAL A 103 -1.49 -0.89 -2.00
N CYS A 104 -1.63 -2.19 -2.30
CA CYS A 104 -1.51 -2.68 -3.66
C CYS A 104 -2.69 -2.26 -4.52
N GLU A 105 -2.39 -1.92 -5.77
CA GLU A 105 -3.41 -1.74 -6.79
C GLU A 105 -2.97 -2.41 -8.10
N GLY A 106 -3.89 -3.15 -8.72
CA GLY A 106 -3.63 -3.88 -9.95
C GLY A 106 -2.59 -5.00 -9.75
N ASP A 107 -1.67 -5.10 -10.69
CA ASP A 107 -0.52 -6.01 -10.67
C ASP A 107 0.66 -5.48 -9.84
N GLY A 108 0.49 -4.33 -9.18
CA GLY A 108 1.56 -3.68 -8.42
C GLY A 108 2.62 -2.99 -9.30
N SER A 109 2.47 -2.92 -10.62
CA SER A 109 3.52 -2.36 -11.48
C SER A 109 3.01 -1.55 -12.68
N THR A 110 1.81 -1.81 -13.19
CA THR A 110 1.29 -1.15 -14.39
C THR A 110 0.66 0.21 -14.08
N GLY A 111 0.85 1.17 -14.98
CA GLY A 111 0.34 2.54 -14.87
C GLY A 111 1.22 3.44 -14.02
N ASN A 112 0.71 4.62 -13.65
CA ASN A 112 1.44 5.57 -12.80
C ASN A 112 1.83 4.91 -11.48
N ARG A 113 3.12 4.90 -11.14
CA ARG A 113 3.64 4.27 -9.92
C ARG A 113 4.84 5.01 -9.35
N VAL A 114 4.93 5.05 -8.02
CA VAL A 114 6.14 5.48 -7.31
C VAL A 114 7.08 4.28 -7.19
N GLN A 115 8.27 4.34 -7.79
CA GLN A 115 9.29 3.30 -7.67
C GLN A 115 10.33 3.72 -6.63
N VAL A 116 10.57 2.88 -5.63
CA VAL A 116 11.62 3.14 -4.63
C VAL A 116 12.95 2.63 -5.18
N LEU A 117 13.99 3.46 -5.05
CA LEU A 117 15.37 3.17 -5.45
C LEU A 117 16.29 3.39 -4.25
N TYR A 118 17.20 2.44 -4.00
CA TYR A 118 18.41 2.70 -3.23
C TYR A 118 19.53 2.97 -4.23
N VAL A 119 20.19 4.11 -4.13
CA VAL A 119 21.18 4.57 -5.12
C VAL A 119 22.53 4.80 -4.45
N HIS A 120 23.55 4.12 -4.94
CA HIS A 120 24.91 4.21 -4.37
C HIS A 120 25.97 4.38 -5.46
N GLY A 121 27.16 4.83 -5.07
CA GLY A 121 28.35 4.77 -5.92
C GLY A 121 29.07 3.43 -5.82
N PRO A 122 29.99 3.12 -6.74
CA PRO A 122 30.89 1.98 -6.68
C PRO A 122 31.45 1.71 -5.29
N GLY A 123 31.37 0.44 -4.85
CA GLY A 123 31.96 -0.01 -3.58
C GLY A 123 31.27 0.49 -2.30
N ARG A 124 30.11 1.16 -2.42
CA ARG A 124 29.32 1.68 -1.28
C ARG A 124 27.98 0.99 -1.07
N ASP A 125 27.80 -0.22 -1.60
CA ASP A 125 26.54 -0.95 -1.47
C ASP A 125 26.26 -1.35 -0.01
N ARG A 126 25.22 -0.78 0.58
CA ARG A 126 24.67 -1.12 1.90
C ARG A 126 23.24 -1.65 1.81
N PHE A 127 22.79 -2.08 0.64
CA PHE A 127 21.42 -2.52 0.41
C PHE A 127 21.00 -3.65 1.35
N GLY A 128 21.86 -4.65 1.55
CA GLY A 128 21.57 -5.76 2.46
C GLY A 128 21.34 -5.33 3.91
N GLN A 129 21.94 -4.22 4.34
CA GLN A 129 21.76 -3.66 5.68
C GLN A 129 20.46 -2.84 5.80
N TYR A 130 20.07 -2.12 4.74
CA TYR A 130 19.00 -1.11 4.79
C TYR A 130 17.74 -1.46 4.00
N ALA A 131 17.70 -2.56 3.24
CA ALA A 131 16.54 -2.91 2.40
C ALA A 131 15.22 -2.95 3.18
N ALA A 132 15.23 -3.48 4.41
CA ALA A 132 14.07 -3.48 5.28
C ALA A 132 13.68 -2.05 5.72
N SER A 133 14.67 -1.20 6.00
CA SER A 133 14.46 0.20 6.37
C SER A 133 13.90 1.03 5.22
N PHE A 134 14.41 0.87 3.99
CA PHE A 134 13.86 1.58 2.82
C PHE A 134 12.40 1.21 2.56
N LYS A 135 12.06 -0.07 2.69
CA LYS A 135 10.67 -0.52 2.57
C LYS A 135 9.78 0.03 3.70
N GLN A 136 10.33 0.12 4.91
CA GLN A 136 9.62 0.69 6.05
C GLN A 136 9.37 2.18 5.89
N TRP A 137 10.41 2.95 5.59
CA TRP A 137 10.31 4.39 5.39
C TRP A 137 9.38 4.75 4.24
N ALA A 138 9.38 3.98 3.13
CA ALA A 138 8.38 4.13 2.08
C ALA A 138 6.95 3.85 2.57
N ALA A 139 6.75 2.85 3.44
CA ALA A 139 5.44 2.60 4.04
C ALA A 139 5.03 3.70 5.03
N GLU A 140 5.96 4.29 5.77
CA GLU A 140 5.71 5.45 6.63
C GLU A 140 5.28 6.69 5.82
N THR A 141 5.88 6.91 4.64
CA THR A 141 5.40 7.93 3.70
C THR A 141 3.93 7.70 3.31
N ASP A 142 3.51 6.47 3.00
CA ASP A 142 2.09 6.13 2.74
C ASP A 142 1.17 6.49 3.91
N VAL A 143 1.63 6.21 5.14
CA VAL A 143 0.89 6.53 6.37
C VAL A 143 0.66 8.04 6.50
N ILE A 144 1.66 8.87 6.21
CA ILE A 144 1.54 10.34 6.24
C ILE A 144 0.46 10.81 5.27
N TYR A 145 0.50 10.36 4.01
CA TYR A 145 -0.49 10.74 3.00
C TYR A 145 -1.90 10.32 3.40
N ASN A 146 -2.06 9.09 3.90
CA ASN A 146 -3.38 8.59 4.25
C ASN A 146 -3.93 9.19 5.54
N ALA A 147 -3.08 9.48 6.51
CA ALA A 147 -3.50 10.14 7.74
C ALA A 147 -4.00 11.56 7.46
N SER A 148 -3.27 12.31 6.63
CA SER A 148 -3.68 13.66 6.18
C SER A 148 -4.98 13.61 5.37
N ALA A 149 -5.17 12.59 4.53
CA ALA A 149 -6.41 12.39 3.79
C ALA A 149 -7.63 12.22 4.70
N LYS A 150 -7.47 11.50 5.83
CA LYS A 150 -8.55 11.23 6.77
C LYS A 150 -9.04 12.46 7.50
N GLU A 151 -8.18 13.44 7.73
CA GLU A 151 -8.54 14.73 8.36
C GLU A 151 -9.58 15.49 7.54
N THR A 152 -9.53 15.34 6.21
CA THR A 152 -10.49 15.94 5.28
C THR A 152 -11.60 14.98 4.82
N GLY A 153 -11.72 13.82 5.47
CA GLY A 153 -12.79 12.84 5.23
C GLY A 153 -12.56 11.90 4.04
N GLY A 154 -11.33 11.78 3.55
CA GLY A 154 -10.95 10.87 2.47
C GLY A 154 -9.87 9.87 2.86
N GLU A 155 -9.38 9.13 1.86
CA GLU A 155 -8.21 8.26 1.99
C GLU A 155 -7.31 8.50 0.77
N ARG A 156 -5.99 8.56 0.99
CA ARG A 156 -4.99 8.66 -0.08
C ARG A 156 -3.79 7.80 0.27
N HIS A 157 -3.53 6.79 -0.54
CA HIS A 157 -2.35 5.95 -0.42
C HIS A 157 -1.37 6.23 -1.55
N VAL A 158 -0.08 6.18 -1.27
CA VAL A 158 0.95 6.27 -2.30
C VAL A 158 0.92 5.02 -3.15
N ARG A 159 0.86 5.22 -4.46
CA ARG A 159 0.71 4.15 -5.44
C ARG A 159 2.07 3.58 -5.80
N TYR A 160 2.65 2.78 -4.92
CA TYR A 160 3.98 2.21 -5.14
C TYR A 160 4.01 1.14 -6.23
N VAL A 161 5.16 1.00 -6.90
CA VAL A 161 5.53 -0.29 -7.46
C VAL A 161 5.70 -1.24 -6.28
N THR A 162 4.97 -2.34 -6.27
CA THR A 162 4.94 -3.27 -5.15
C THR A 162 5.38 -4.66 -5.55
N GLU A 163 6.03 -5.36 -4.63
CA GLU A 163 6.22 -6.80 -4.69
C GLU A 163 4.88 -7.53 -4.54
N ALA A 164 4.88 -8.85 -4.78
CA ALA A 164 3.67 -9.69 -4.67
C ALA A 164 2.99 -9.66 -3.28
N ASP A 165 3.74 -9.27 -2.24
CA ASP A 165 3.25 -9.14 -0.87
C ASP A 165 2.77 -7.73 -0.52
N CYS A 166 2.72 -6.81 -1.48
CA CYS A 166 2.37 -5.40 -1.30
C CYS A 166 3.37 -4.55 -0.53
N SER A 167 4.59 -5.05 -0.31
CA SER A 167 5.69 -4.17 0.09
C SER A 167 6.15 -3.34 -1.10
N PRO A 168 6.54 -2.07 -0.92
CA PRO A 168 7.21 -1.30 -1.95
C PRO A 168 8.41 -2.09 -2.48
N SER A 169 8.49 -2.18 -3.80
CA SER A 169 9.66 -2.70 -4.47
C SER A 169 10.79 -1.70 -4.34
N VAL A 170 11.95 -2.15 -3.87
CA VAL A 170 13.15 -1.31 -3.73
C VAL A 170 14.22 -1.89 -4.63
N LEU A 171 14.65 -1.11 -5.61
CA LEU A 171 15.70 -1.51 -6.53
C LEU A 171 17.05 -0.99 -6.04
N ASN A 172 18.06 -1.86 -6.00
CA ASN A 172 19.44 -1.48 -5.73
C ASN A 172 20.11 -0.99 -7.03
N VAL A 173 20.58 0.25 -7.06
CA VAL A 173 21.09 0.89 -8.27
C VAL A 173 22.44 1.54 -8.00
N GLU A 174 23.50 0.94 -8.54
CA GLU A 174 24.81 1.58 -8.62
C GLU A 174 24.83 2.60 -9.76
N ILE A 175 25.32 3.82 -9.52
CA ILE A 175 25.56 4.86 -10.53
C ILE A 175 27.03 5.30 -10.54
N PRO A 176 27.55 5.89 -11.64
CA PRO A 176 28.97 6.25 -11.74
C PRO A 176 29.45 7.14 -10.59
N ASP A 177 30.71 6.97 -10.19
CA ASP A 177 31.34 7.78 -9.15
C ASP A 177 31.17 9.28 -9.40
N GLY A 178 30.88 10.01 -8.33
CA GLY A 178 30.62 11.46 -8.39
C GLY A 178 29.21 11.85 -8.84
N SER A 179 28.41 10.95 -9.42
CA SER A 179 27.03 11.28 -9.85
C SER A 179 26.11 11.65 -8.68
N LEU A 180 26.40 11.14 -7.48
CA LEU A 180 25.69 11.50 -6.24
C LEU A 180 26.05 12.89 -5.71
N ALA A 181 27.06 13.58 -6.26
CA ALA A 181 27.43 14.92 -5.79
C ALA A 181 26.39 15.99 -6.17
N GLU A 182 25.58 15.74 -7.19
CA GLU A 182 24.66 16.72 -7.78
C GLU A 182 23.35 16.03 -8.19
N PHE A 183 22.22 16.68 -7.96
CA PHE A 183 20.90 16.13 -8.29
C PHE A 183 20.73 15.86 -9.79
N GLY A 184 21.19 16.77 -10.66
CA GLY A 184 21.13 16.59 -12.11
C GLY A 184 21.95 15.40 -12.60
N ALA A 185 23.18 15.25 -12.09
CA ALA A 185 24.02 14.10 -12.42
C ALA A 185 23.40 12.77 -11.95
N THR A 186 22.77 12.76 -10.76
CA THR A 186 22.02 11.59 -10.26
C THR A 186 20.88 11.22 -11.21
N ASN A 187 20.05 12.19 -11.60
CA ASN A 187 18.91 11.97 -12.49
C ASN A 187 19.35 11.48 -13.87
N ASN A 188 20.41 12.06 -14.44
CA ASN A 188 20.97 11.64 -15.73
C ASN A 188 21.51 10.20 -15.67
N ALA A 189 22.23 9.84 -14.62
CA ALA A 189 22.77 8.50 -14.44
C ALA A 189 21.66 7.45 -14.29
N LEU A 190 20.59 7.78 -13.55
CA LEU A 190 19.40 6.94 -13.43
C LEU A 190 18.65 6.82 -14.77
N ALA A 191 18.45 7.93 -15.47
CA ALA A 191 17.80 7.94 -16.78
C ALA A 191 18.57 7.10 -17.81
N ALA A 192 19.90 7.17 -17.82
CA ALA A 192 20.77 6.34 -18.65
C ALA A 192 20.64 4.83 -18.35
N LYS A 193 20.18 4.47 -17.15
CA LYS A 193 19.87 3.09 -16.73
C LYS A 193 18.41 2.71 -16.95
N GLY A 194 17.61 3.54 -17.62
CA GLY A 194 16.21 3.26 -17.95
C GLY A 194 15.20 3.71 -16.89
N PHE A 195 15.64 4.43 -15.85
CA PHE A 195 14.75 5.06 -14.87
C PHE A 195 14.25 6.41 -15.39
N ASN A 196 13.58 6.43 -16.55
CA ASN A 196 13.12 7.63 -17.25
C ASN A 196 11.66 7.52 -17.75
N ARG A 197 10.88 6.62 -17.16
CA ARG A 197 9.51 6.34 -17.62
C ARG A 197 8.54 7.47 -17.28
N ARG A 198 7.64 7.76 -18.23
CA ARG A 198 6.59 8.77 -18.06
C ARG A 198 5.54 8.43 -16.99
N ASP A 199 5.40 7.16 -16.65
CA ASP A 199 4.47 6.66 -15.65
C ASP A 199 5.17 6.37 -14.30
N ARG A 200 6.32 7.01 -14.05
CA ARG A 200 7.13 6.78 -12.86
C ARG A 200 7.53 8.06 -12.15
N LYS A 201 7.39 8.03 -10.84
CA LYS A 201 8.08 8.92 -9.90
C LYS A 201 9.07 8.06 -9.13
N TYR A 202 10.31 8.51 -9.01
CA TYR A 202 11.40 7.75 -8.41
C TYR A 202 11.72 8.33 -7.04
N MET A 203 11.36 7.58 -6.00
CA MET A 203 11.71 7.88 -4.61
C MET A 203 13.09 7.29 -4.34
N ILE A 204 14.09 8.16 -4.19
CA ILE A 204 15.50 7.79 -4.12
C ILE A 204 16.00 7.93 -2.69
N PHE A 205 16.39 6.81 -2.11
CA PHE A 205 17.28 6.78 -0.94
C PHE A 205 18.73 6.75 -1.44
N ALA A 206 19.39 7.91 -1.47
CA ALA A 206 20.75 8.05 -1.98
C ALA A 206 21.78 7.85 -0.86
N ASP A 207 22.80 7.04 -1.13
CA ASP A 207 23.94 6.83 -0.23
C ASP A 207 24.95 7.98 -0.33
N ALA A 208 24.52 9.15 0.11
CA ALA A 208 25.25 10.40 0.05
C ALA A 208 24.91 11.30 1.24
N GLN A 209 25.72 12.34 1.43
CA GLN A 209 25.63 13.30 2.55
C GLN A 209 25.67 14.74 2.03
N VAL A 210 24.95 14.98 0.94
CA VAL A 210 24.94 16.25 0.21
C VAL A 210 23.67 17.04 0.53
N TYR A 211 22.54 16.34 0.56
CA TYR A 211 21.21 16.92 0.74
C TYR A 211 20.56 16.42 2.03
N CYS A 212 19.48 17.07 2.45
CA CYS A 212 18.48 16.40 3.26
C CYS A 212 17.39 15.84 2.32
N GLY A 213 16.81 16.75 1.54
CA GLY A 213 15.87 16.50 0.46
C GLY A 213 16.22 17.33 -0.79
N ILE A 214 15.74 16.87 -1.95
CA ILE A 214 15.63 17.64 -3.19
C ILE A 214 14.73 16.88 -4.17
N GLY A 215 13.80 17.59 -4.82
CA GLY A 215 12.77 16.97 -5.65
C GLY A 215 12.43 17.74 -6.92
N THR A 216 12.11 16.99 -7.97
CA THR A 216 11.49 17.54 -9.18
C THR A 216 10.18 18.24 -8.82
N PHE A 217 9.98 19.46 -9.32
CA PHE A 217 8.78 20.25 -9.07
C PHE A 217 8.37 21.00 -10.33
N ASN A 218 7.17 20.72 -10.86
CA ASN A 218 6.73 21.27 -12.15
C ASN A 218 6.12 22.67 -12.06
N GLY A 219 5.67 23.13 -10.88
CA GLY A 219 4.98 24.42 -10.73
C GLY A 219 3.71 24.59 -11.57
N ASP A 220 3.09 23.48 -11.99
CA ASP A 220 1.87 23.51 -12.81
C ASP A 220 0.64 23.59 -11.91
N GLU A 221 -0.07 24.71 -11.97
CA GLU A 221 -1.21 25.00 -11.09
C GLU A 221 -2.56 24.58 -11.69
N ARG A 222 -2.59 24.06 -12.93
CA ARG A 222 -3.84 23.69 -13.59
C ARG A 222 -4.52 22.53 -12.84
N PRO A 223 -5.80 22.61 -12.45
CA PRO A 223 -6.48 21.57 -11.67
C PRO A 223 -6.80 20.30 -12.50
N GLY A 224 -6.60 20.36 -13.82
CA GLY A 224 -6.98 19.33 -14.77
C GLY A 224 -6.09 18.08 -14.74
N ALA A 225 -6.57 17.00 -15.34
CA ALA A 225 -5.84 15.75 -15.40
C ALA A 225 -4.61 15.79 -16.34
N ASP A 226 -4.50 16.85 -17.16
CA ASP A 226 -3.35 17.18 -18.01
C ASP A 226 -2.24 17.95 -17.27
N ASN A 227 -2.40 18.20 -15.96
CA ASN A 227 -1.35 18.75 -15.12
C ASN A 227 -0.06 17.91 -15.23
N LEU A 228 1.08 18.58 -15.42
CA LEU A 228 2.38 17.95 -15.64
C LEU A 228 2.79 17.03 -14.48
N SER A 229 2.33 17.32 -13.26
CA SER A 229 2.61 16.53 -12.06
C SER A 229 1.91 15.16 -12.06
N ASN A 230 0.95 14.91 -12.97
CA ASN A 230 0.38 13.59 -13.23
C ASN A 230 1.27 12.68 -14.11
N PHE A 231 2.46 13.17 -14.48
CA PHE A 231 3.42 12.42 -15.28
C PHE A 231 4.80 12.45 -14.63
N GLY A 232 5.65 11.56 -15.11
CA GLY A 232 7.08 11.55 -14.91
C GLY A 232 7.84 11.63 -16.24
N PRO A 233 9.13 11.27 -16.23
CA PRO A 233 9.89 10.91 -15.04
C PRO A 233 10.02 12.10 -14.08
N SER A 234 10.00 11.81 -12.80
CA SER A 234 10.21 12.80 -11.74
C SER A 234 10.95 12.09 -10.61
N TYR A 235 11.87 12.80 -9.97
CA TYR A 235 12.82 12.25 -9.01
C TYR A 235 12.70 13.00 -7.69
N GLY A 236 12.66 12.29 -6.57
CA GLY A 236 12.73 12.84 -5.22
C GLY A 236 13.85 12.13 -4.47
N ARG A 237 14.86 12.86 -4.02
CA ARG A 237 16.09 12.32 -3.44
C ARG A 237 16.21 12.68 -1.97
N THR A 238 16.44 11.67 -1.16
CA THR A 238 16.76 11.78 0.26
C THR A 238 18.11 11.12 0.54
N ASP A 239 18.99 11.87 1.17
CA ASP A 239 20.36 11.45 1.50
C ASP A 239 20.44 10.83 2.91
N ASN A 240 21.55 10.16 3.20
CA ASN A 240 21.61 9.15 4.26
C ASN A 240 21.43 9.68 5.69
N GLY A 241 21.71 10.97 5.94
CA GLY A 241 21.48 11.61 7.23
C GLY A 241 20.05 12.11 7.43
N CYS A 242 19.21 12.02 6.40
CA CYS A 242 17.80 12.37 6.43
C CYS A 242 16.88 11.22 6.02
N TRP A 243 17.40 9.99 5.97
CA TRP A 243 16.57 8.81 5.73
C TRP A 243 15.54 8.63 6.88
N GLY A 244 14.31 8.31 6.49
CA GLY A 244 13.13 8.27 7.35
C GLY A 244 11.87 8.28 6.49
N GLY A 245 10.67 8.25 7.08
CA GLY A 245 9.40 8.36 6.33
C GLY A 245 9.00 9.78 5.92
N SER A 246 9.41 10.80 6.70
CA SER A 246 8.98 12.20 6.51
C SER A 246 9.67 12.88 5.31
N THR A 247 11.00 12.86 5.22
CA THR A 247 11.72 13.50 4.10
C THR A 247 11.32 12.96 2.71
N PRO A 248 11.18 11.65 2.48
CA PRO A 248 10.66 11.16 1.19
C PRO A 248 9.19 11.53 0.96
N ALA A 249 8.38 11.72 2.02
CA ALA A 249 7.01 12.22 1.88
C ALA A 249 7.00 13.68 1.40
N HIS A 250 7.91 14.50 1.93
CA HIS A 250 8.17 15.87 1.49
C HIS A 250 8.59 15.91 0.01
N GLU A 251 9.62 15.17 -0.37
CA GLU A 251 10.08 15.15 -1.77
C GLU A 251 9.04 14.60 -2.74
N LEU A 252 8.27 13.59 -2.30
CA LEU A 252 7.14 13.10 -3.06
C LEU A 252 6.08 14.19 -3.23
N GLY A 253 5.85 15.04 -2.22
CA GLY A 253 4.92 16.17 -2.29
C GLY A 253 5.27 17.10 -3.45
N HIS A 254 6.55 17.46 -3.58
CA HIS A 254 7.06 18.22 -4.72
C HIS A 254 6.87 17.51 -6.06
N ASN A 255 7.19 16.21 -6.11
CA ASN A 255 6.95 15.42 -7.31
C ASN A 255 5.46 15.36 -7.69
N LEU A 256 4.55 15.42 -6.72
CA LEU A 256 3.10 15.44 -6.93
C LEU A 256 2.56 16.85 -7.24
N GLY A 257 3.38 17.89 -7.10
CA GLY A 257 3.09 19.27 -7.49
C GLY A 257 2.80 20.23 -6.34
N ALA A 258 3.17 19.92 -5.10
CA ALA A 258 3.11 20.84 -3.97
C ALA A 258 4.46 21.55 -3.76
N VAL A 259 4.53 22.72 -3.14
CA VAL A 259 3.46 23.69 -2.92
C VAL A 259 3.50 24.69 -4.07
N ASN A 260 2.37 25.09 -4.64
CA ASN A 260 2.38 26.06 -5.74
C ASN A 260 2.51 27.49 -5.23
N ASN A 261 3.17 28.35 -6.01
CA ASN A 261 3.52 29.71 -5.61
C ASN A 261 2.33 30.68 -5.53
N SER A 262 1.15 30.28 -6.02
CA SER A 262 -0.10 31.01 -5.80
C SER A 262 -0.93 30.52 -4.61
N ALA A 263 -0.47 29.50 -3.88
CA ALA A 263 -1.19 28.98 -2.71
C ALA A 263 -1.33 30.04 -1.59
N PRO A 264 -2.44 30.05 -0.84
CA PRO A 264 -2.75 31.06 0.18
C PRO A 264 -1.61 31.35 1.17
N HIS A 265 -0.90 30.32 1.63
CA HIS A 265 0.21 30.44 2.58
C HIS A 265 1.52 29.88 2.01
N THR A 266 1.81 30.16 0.74
CA THR A 266 3.08 29.78 0.13
C THR A 266 4.28 30.64 0.56
N SER A 267 5.46 30.03 0.64
CA SER A 267 6.74 30.72 0.74
C SER A 267 7.13 31.47 -0.55
N LYS A 268 6.44 31.16 -1.66
CA LYS A 268 6.75 31.54 -3.06
C LYS A 268 8.01 30.90 -3.64
N ALA A 269 8.54 29.88 -2.98
CA ALA A 269 9.67 29.08 -3.45
C ALA A 269 9.37 27.56 -3.38
N ALA A 270 8.11 27.21 -3.59
CA ALA A 270 7.55 25.86 -3.57
C ALA A 270 7.31 25.20 -2.20
N HIS A 271 7.42 25.96 -1.11
CA HIS A 271 7.02 25.54 0.25
C HIS A 271 5.82 26.33 0.75
N CYS A 272 5.28 25.96 1.90
CA CYS A 272 4.25 26.70 2.63
C CYS A 272 4.82 27.37 3.90
N VAL A 273 4.03 28.18 4.61
CA VAL A 273 4.47 28.89 5.83
C VAL A 273 3.64 28.56 7.06
N ASP A 274 2.80 27.53 6.99
CA ASP A 274 1.89 27.07 8.03
C ASP A 274 2.61 26.09 8.97
N GLU A 275 3.29 26.61 10.00
CA GLU A 275 3.83 25.75 11.05
C GLU A 275 2.68 25.09 11.81
N TRP A 276 2.72 23.78 12.07
CA TRP A 276 3.74 22.76 11.82
C TRP A 276 3.27 21.82 10.71
N ASP A 277 3.81 21.91 9.51
CA ASP A 277 3.38 21.11 8.35
C ASP A 277 4.60 20.62 7.59
N ILE A 278 4.52 19.39 7.07
CA ILE A 278 5.67 18.72 6.45
C ILE A 278 6.28 19.51 5.30
N MET A 279 5.49 20.30 4.54
CA MET A 279 5.96 21.08 3.39
C MET A 279 6.33 22.52 3.75
N CYS A 280 6.25 22.91 5.03
CA CYS A 280 6.32 24.30 5.43
C CYS A 280 7.65 24.67 6.08
N TYR A 281 8.38 25.57 5.43
CA TYR A 281 9.48 26.32 6.06
C TYR A 281 9.80 27.58 5.25
N SER A 282 10.50 28.52 5.88
CA SER A 282 10.90 29.78 5.27
C SER A 282 12.21 29.62 4.50
N ASP A 283 12.21 29.97 3.23
CA ASP A 283 13.29 29.63 2.32
C ASP A 283 13.62 30.73 1.29
N ALA A 284 14.69 30.48 0.54
CA ALA A 284 15.22 31.45 -0.41
C ALA A 284 14.32 31.55 -1.65
N PRO A 285 14.18 32.73 -2.27
CA PRO A 285 14.83 33.99 -1.91
C PRO A 285 14.02 34.89 -0.97
N TYR A 286 12.79 34.51 -0.64
CA TYR A 286 11.81 35.45 -0.05
C TYR A 286 11.83 35.48 1.48
N TYR A 287 12.24 34.39 2.13
CA TYR A 287 12.30 34.22 3.58
C TYR A 287 11.10 34.82 4.34
N PRO A 288 9.86 34.42 3.99
CA PRO A 288 8.68 34.94 4.65
C PRO A 288 8.63 34.51 6.12
N ALA A 289 7.93 35.29 6.94
CA ALA A 289 7.71 34.90 8.33
C ALA A 289 6.81 33.65 8.38
N MET A 290 7.22 32.66 9.17
CA MET A 290 6.38 31.49 9.47
C MET A 290 5.15 31.90 10.28
N GLN A 291 4.05 31.20 10.08
CA GLN A 291 2.77 31.40 10.75
C GLN A 291 2.39 30.14 11.52
N THR A 292 2.10 30.25 12.81
CA THR A 292 1.63 29.11 13.61
C THR A 292 0.13 28.90 13.40
N ILE A 293 -0.22 28.26 12.28
CA ILE A 293 -1.61 27.96 11.89
C ILE A 293 -2.00 26.56 12.36
N CYS A 294 -1.11 25.57 12.26
CA CYS A 294 -1.40 24.24 12.75
C CYS A 294 -1.38 24.21 14.29
N PRO A 295 -2.28 23.42 14.90
CA PRO A 295 -2.51 23.48 16.34
C PRO A 295 -1.33 22.99 17.20
N ASP A 296 -0.55 22.02 16.69
CA ASP A 296 0.60 21.46 17.40
C ASP A 296 1.56 20.70 16.46
N ARG A 297 2.68 20.23 17.02
CA ARG A 297 3.78 19.54 16.31
C ARG A 297 3.47 18.12 15.84
N SER A 298 2.32 17.54 16.19
CA SER A 298 1.91 16.26 15.57
C SER A 298 1.62 16.40 14.07
N ASN A 299 1.48 17.65 13.59
CA ASN A 299 1.30 17.98 12.19
C ASN A 299 2.62 18.06 11.39
N ASP A 300 3.81 17.97 12.03
CA ASP A 300 5.10 17.82 11.33
C ASP A 300 5.14 16.54 10.45
N GLU A 301 4.22 15.59 10.69
CA GLU A 301 3.99 14.37 9.90
C GLU A 301 2.60 14.37 9.23
N ARG A 302 2.09 15.55 8.87
CA ARG A 302 0.83 15.75 8.13
C ARG A 302 1.02 16.66 6.93
N LEU A 303 0.15 16.47 5.95
CA LEU A 303 0.03 17.28 4.74
C LEU A 303 -1.13 18.25 4.89
N ASP A 304 -0.82 19.52 4.68
CA ASP A 304 -1.70 20.67 4.61
C ASP A 304 -2.66 20.73 5.79
N CYS A 305 -2.16 21.01 6.99
CA CYS A 305 -2.98 21.07 8.21
C CYS A 305 -4.15 22.09 8.11
N GLY A 306 -3.96 23.18 7.35
CA GLY A 306 -4.97 24.21 7.06
C GLY A 306 -5.99 23.74 6.03
N HIS A 307 -5.62 22.75 5.23
CA HIS A 307 -6.39 22.12 4.17
C HIS A 307 -6.77 23.11 3.05
N ASP A 308 -5.92 24.09 2.76
CA ASP A 308 -6.21 25.17 1.82
C ASP A 308 -5.06 25.52 0.85
N ASP A 309 -3.86 24.97 1.06
CA ASP A 309 -2.67 25.28 0.26
C ASP A 309 -2.40 24.30 -0.88
N TYR A 310 -2.40 23.00 -0.60
CA TYR A 310 -1.95 22.01 -1.58
C TYR A 310 -2.60 20.62 -1.47
N PHE A 311 -3.27 20.29 -0.36
CA PHE A 311 -3.85 18.97 -0.12
C PHE A 311 -5.19 19.03 0.63
N HIS A 312 -6.27 18.63 -0.05
CA HIS A 312 -7.58 18.43 0.59
C HIS A 312 -8.38 17.38 -0.19
N THR A 313 -8.94 16.36 0.45
CA THR A 313 -9.62 15.27 -0.30
C THR A 313 -11.02 15.62 -0.79
N ASN A 314 -11.71 16.54 -0.11
CA ASN A 314 -13.05 17.04 -0.46
C ASN A 314 -13.18 18.58 -0.36
N PRO A 315 -12.44 19.37 -1.17
CA PRO A 315 -12.37 20.81 -1.00
C PRO A 315 -13.72 21.48 -1.23
N ARG A 316 -14.00 22.55 -0.49
CA ARG A 316 -15.24 23.33 -0.66
C ARG A 316 -15.29 23.95 -2.07
N PRO A 317 -16.44 23.91 -2.78
CA PRO A 317 -16.56 24.55 -4.08
C PRO A 317 -16.13 26.03 -4.03
N GLY A 318 -15.29 26.44 -4.99
CA GLY A 318 -14.76 27.81 -5.06
C GLY A 318 -13.57 28.11 -4.15
N SER A 319 -13.09 27.15 -3.34
CA SER A 319 -11.82 27.30 -2.63
C SER A 319 -10.63 27.25 -3.61
N TYR A 320 -9.44 27.63 -3.12
CA TYR A 320 -8.19 27.53 -3.88
C TYR A 320 -8.00 26.11 -4.42
N LEU A 321 -8.07 25.08 -3.56
CA LEU A 321 -7.93 23.66 -3.93
C LEU A 321 -9.08 23.07 -4.76
N ALA A 322 -10.19 23.80 -4.94
CA ALA A 322 -11.23 23.44 -5.90
C ALA A 322 -10.98 24.01 -7.31
N THR A 323 -10.07 25.00 -7.44
CA THR A 323 -9.83 25.76 -8.68
C THR A 323 -8.38 25.69 -9.17
N HIS A 324 -7.46 25.27 -8.31
CA HIS A 324 -6.03 25.10 -8.59
C HIS A 324 -5.61 23.65 -8.34
N TRP A 325 -4.37 23.33 -8.69
CA TRP A 325 -3.82 21.99 -8.50
C TRP A 325 -3.86 21.58 -7.03
N ASN A 326 -4.49 20.43 -6.79
CA ASN A 326 -4.61 19.81 -5.48
C ASN A 326 -3.98 18.42 -5.57
N ILE A 327 -2.90 18.19 -4.84
CA ILE A 327 -2.11 16.97 -5.00
C ILE A 327 -2.90 15.73 -4.56
N ALA A 328 -3.97 15.88 -3.78
CA ALA A 328 -4.87 14.77 -3.45
C ALA A 328 -5.51 14.17 -4.71
N ASN A 329 -5.59 14.89 -5.83
CA ASN A 329 -6.12 14.37 -7.10
C ASN A 329 -5.06 13.73 -8.00
N ASN A 330 -3.81 13.64 -7.53
CA ASN A 330 -2.71 13.13 -8.34
C ASN A 330 -2.87 11.63 -8.66
N ARG A 331 -2.58 11.26 -9.90
CA ARG A 331 -2.69 9.88 -10.42
C ARG A 331 -1.68 8.89 -9.82
N PHE A 332 -0.71 9.37 -9.06
CA PHE A 332 0.24 8.56 -8.29
C PHE A 332 -0.23 8.28 -6.86
N LEU A 333 -1.46 8.67 -6.52
CA LEU A 333 -2.14 8.29 -5.28
C LEU A 333 -3.30 7.31 -5.57
N ILE A 334 -3.77 6.61 -4.56
CA ILE A 334 -4.94 5.72 -4.59
C ILE A 334 -5.98 6.34 -3.66
N ALA A 335 -7.20 6.56 -4.13
CA ALA A 335 -8.28 7.08 -3.30
C ALA A 335 -9.05 5.95 -2.60
N GLY A 336 -9.63 6.24 -1.42
CA GLY A 336 -10.55 5.33 -0.75
C GLY A 336 -11.76 5.00 -1.62
N GLY A 337 -11.96 3.72 -1.94
CA GLY A 337 -13.01 3.25 -2.86
C GLY A 337 -12.59 3.04 -4.32
N GLY A 338 -11.33 3.33 -4.70
CA GLY A 338 -10.80 3.06 -6.04
C GLY A 338 -9.72 4.05 -6.54
N SER A 339 -9.14 3.77 -7.69
CA SER A 339 -8.05 4.54 -8.32
C SER A 339 -8.42 5.99 -8.67
N THR A 340 -7.46 6.92 -8.61
CA THR A 340 -7.53 8.26 -9.24
C THR A 340 -7.34 8.24 -10.77
N ASP A 341 -7.54 7.07 -11.40
CA ASP A 341 -7.17 6.69 -12.79
C ASP A 341 -5.63 6.56 -12.98
N PRO A 342 -5.07 5.33 -13.05
CA PRO A 342 -3.62 5.13 -13.17
C PRO A 342 -3.08 5.44 -14.56
N ASN A 343 -3.92 5.77 -15.54
CA ASN A 343 -3.55 5.76 -16.94
C ASN A 343 -2.51 6.86 -17.26
N PRO A 344 -1.30 6.50 -17.71
CA PRO A 344 -0.25 7.48 -18.06
C PRO A 344 -0.46 8.15 -19.42
N ASN A 345 -1.41 7.65 -20.22
CA ASN A 345 -1.88 8.27 -21.45
C ASN A 345 -3.34 8.68 -21.26
N PRO A 346 -3.63 9.88 -20.73
CA PRO A 346 -4.96 10.43 -20.92
C PRO A 346 -5.21 10.49 -22.43
N SER A 347 -6.27 9.84 -22.91
CA SER A 347 -6.77 10.21 -24.22
C SER A 347 -7.17 11.69 -24.11
N PRO A 348 -6.66 12.58 -24.95
CA PRO A 348 -6.97 14.00 -24.86
C PRO A 348 -8.48 14.18 -24.95
N THR A 349 -9.03 14.91 -23.99
CA THR A 349 -10.41 15.39 -24.01
C THR A 349 -10.62 16.19 -25.30
N PRO A 350 -11.51 15.79 -26.22
CA PRO A 350 -11.97 16.70 -27.25
C PRO A 350 -12.99 17.64 -26.60
N ASN A 351 -12.76 18.94 -26.72
CA ASN A 351 -13.77 19.97 -26.48
C ASN A 351 -15.00 19.70 -27.40
N PRO A 352 -16.22 20.12 -27.01
CA PRO A 352 -17.45 19.45 -27.37
C PRO A 352 -17.80 19.64 -28.84
N THR A 353 -18.05 18.54 -29.55
CA THR A 353 -19.14 18.41 -30.52
C THR A 353 -19.18 16.97 -31.03
N GLY A 354 -20.36 16.36 -31.03
CA GLY A 354 -20.62 15.10 -31.73
C GLY A 354 -20.83 13.89 -30.83
N THR A 355 -22.06 13.74 -30.37
CA THR A 355 -22.71 12.56 -29.80
C THR A 355 -22.26 11.19 -30.33
N SER A 356 -21.95 10.26 -29.42
CA SER A 356 -22.59 8.93 -29.43
C SER A 356 -22.81 8.43 -28.00
N THR A 357 -24.06 8.39 -27.59
CA THR A 357 -24.60 7.83 -26.34
C THR A 357 -24.25 6.34 -26.22
N PRO A 358 -23.88 5.81 -25.03
CA PRO A 358 -23.96 4.38 -24.77
C PRO A 358 -25.43 3.96 -24.85
N ASP A 359 -25.70 2.87 -25.58
CA ASP A 359 -27.04 2.32 -25.72
C ASP A 359 -27.63 2.02 -24.32
N PRO A 360 -28.78 2.63 -23.93
CA PRO A 360 -29.44 2.40 -22.65
C PRO A 360 -29.98 0.97 -22.48
N SER A 361 -29.81 0.09 -23.46
CA SER A 361 -30.27 -1.30 -23.43
C SER A 361 -29.34 -2.28 -22.71
N THR A 362 -28.07 -1.93 -22.42
CA THR A 362 -27.06 -2.86 -21.86
C THR A 362 -26.49 -2.43 -20.50
N GLY A 363 -26.29 -3.41 -19.61
CA GLY A 363 -25.80 -3.21 -18.25
C GLY A 363 -24.30 -2.95 -18.19
N PRO A 364 -23.78 -2.50 -17.03
CA PRO A 364 -22.36 -2.18 -16.87
C PRO A 364 -21.50 -3.44 -16.88
N ALA A 365 -20.24 -3.31 -17.32
CA ALA A 365 -19.30 -4.41 -17.30
C ALA A 365 -18.82 -4.70 -15.86
N ALA A 366 -18.96 -5.96 -15.44
CA ALA A 366 -18.53 -6.42 -14.12
C ALA A 366 -17.02 -6.69 -14.09
N GLN A 367 -16.40 -6.51 -12.92
CA GLN A 367 -15.03 -6.90 -12.61
C GLN A 367 -15.03 -7.77 -11.36
N VAL A 368 -14.16 -8.78 -11.30
CA VAL A 368 -14.07 -9.71 -10.16
C VAL A 368 -12.69 -9.64 -9.52
N THR A 369 -12.66 -9.44 -8.21
CA THR A 369 -11.43 -9.33 -7.40
C THR A 369 -11.58 -10.08 -6.08
N GLN A 370 -10.51 -10.14 -5.26
CA GLN A 370 -10.52 -10.73 -3.92
C GLN A 370 -11.16 -12.14 -3.87
N ILE A 371 -10.73 -12.98 -4.80
CA ILE A 371 -11.21 -14.35 -4.97
C ILE A 371 -10.70 -15.21 -3.81
N ALA A 372 -11.62 -15.87 -3.12
CA ALA A 372 -11.40 -16.82 -2.05
C ALA A 372 -11.97 -18.20 -2.47
N PRO A 373 -11.79 -19.25 -1.65
CA PRO A 373 -12.40 -20.55 -1.95
C PRO A 373 -13.93 -20.51 -2.04
N ASP A 374 -14.59 -19.66 -1.25
CA ASP A 374 -16.04 -19.62 -1.12
C ASP A 374 -16.67 -18.26 -1.38
N SER A 375 -15.87 -17.29 -1.82
CA SER A 375 -16.35 -15.93 -2.09
C SER A 375 -15.51 -15.19 -3.13
N ALA A 376 -16.07 -14.14 -3.72
CA ALA A 376 -15.37 -13.21 -4.60
C ALA A 376 -16.05 -11.83 -4.55
N LEU A 377 -15.28 -10.74 -4.66
CA LEU A 377 -15.83 -9.40 -4.74
C LEU A 377 -16.10 -9.03 -6.19
N VAL A 378 -17.30 -8.58 -6.49
CA VAL A 378 -17.70 -8.13 -7.83
C VAL A 378 -18.05 -6.65 -7.78
N SER A 379 -17.51 -5.86 -8.70
CA SER A 379 -17.78 -4.42 -8.78
C SER A 379 -17.98 -3.95 -10.22
N TRP A 380 -18.65 -2.82 -10.40
CA TRP A 380 -18.94 -2.23 -11.72
C TRP A 380 -19.16 -0.71 -11.65
N PRO A 381 -19.06 0.02 -12.78
CA PRO A 381 -19.40 1.43 -12.85
C PRO A 381 -20.90 1.68 -12.65
N LYS A 382 -21.26 2.78 -11.97
CA LYS A 382 -22.66 3.19 -11.81
C LYS A 382 -23.27 3.60 -13.17
N ALA A 383 -24.40 3.01 -13.54
CA ALA A 383 -25.18 3.43 -14.71
C ALA A 383 -26.06 4.64 -14.36
N ALA A 384 -26.10 5.64 -15.25
CA ALA A 384 -26.68 6.96 -15.01
C ALA A 384 -28.17 6.96 -14.62
N SER A 385 -28.95 5.95 -15.04
CA SER A 385 -30.39 5.83 -14.78
C SER A 385 -30.79 4.63 -13.90
N ALA A 386 -29.81 3.93 -13.31
CA ALA A 386 -30.08 2.74 -12.53
C ALA A 386 -30.54 3.07 -11.10
N ALA A 387 -31.72 2.56 -10.73
CA ALA A 387 -32.23 2.53 -9.35
C ALA A 387 -31.72 1.30 -8.57
N GLY A 388 -31.14 0.31 -9.26
CA GLY A 388 -30.48 -0.86 -8.69
C GLY A 388 -29.89 -1.74 -9.79
N TYR A 389 -29.38 -2.91 -9.41
CA TYR A 389 -28.77 -3.86 -10.33
C TYR A 389 -29.22 -5.29 -10.05
N ASP A 390 -29.31 -6.06 -11.12
CA ASP A 390 -29.41 -7.52 -11.08
C ASP A 390 -28.02 -8.11 -11.28
N LEU A 391 -27.52 -8.79 -10.25
CA LEU A 391 -26.29 -9.55 -10.33
C LEU A 391 -26.63 -10.97 -10.81
N LEU A 392 -26.05 -11.39 -11.93
CA LEU A 392 -26.23 -12.72 -12.49
C LEU A 392 -24.98 -13.55 -12.27
N LEU A 393 -25.10 -14.70 -11.62
CA LEU A 393 -24.06 -15.70 -11.46
C LEU A 393 -24.39 -16.92 -12.33
N ASN A 394 -23.49 -17.28 -13.24
CA ASN A 394 -23.68 -18.31 -14.27
C ASN A 394 -24.96 -18.12 -15.10
N GLY A 395 -25.30 -16.85 -15.37
CA GLY A 395 -26.52 -16.48 -16.12
C GLY A 395 -27.81 -16.53 -15.32
N LYS A 396 -27.78 -16.98 -14.05
CA LYS A 396 -28.93 -16.95 -13.15
C LYS A 396 -28.84 -15.76 -12.22
N LYS A 397 -29.95 -15.07 -11.99
CA LYS A 397 -30.03 -13.99 -11.00
C LYS A 397 -29.62 -14.51 -9.61
N TYR A 398 -28.60 -13.88 -9.04
CA TYR A 398 -28.04 -14.16 -7.73
C TYR A 398 -28.61 -13.21 -6.67
N ALA A 399 -28.64 -11.91 -6.96
CA ALA A 399 -29.15 -10.90 -6.02
C ALA A 399 -29.63 -9.62 -6.73
N ASP A 400 -30.53 -8.91 -6.06
CA ASP A 400 -30.89 -7.52 -6.32
C ASP A 400 -30.08 -6.61 -5.39
N VAL A 401 -29.35 -5.65 -5.94
CA VAL A 401 -28.52 -4.74 -5.14
C VAL A 401 -28.70 -3.29 -5.55
N LYS A 402 -28.43 -2.37 -4.63
CA LYS A 402 -28.39 -0.92 -4.93
C LYS A 402 -26.96 -0.41 -5.06
N GLU A 403 -26.03 -1.07 -4.38
CA GLU A 403 -24.61 -0.78 -4.42
C GLU A 403 -23.95 -1.31 -5.70
N THR A 404 -22.82 -0.71 -6.07
CA THR A 404 -22.04 -1.09 -7.26
C THR A 404 -20.87 -2.04 -6.94
N SER A 405 -20.86 -2.60 -5.74
CA SER A 405 -19.90 -3.58 -5.26
C SER A 405 -20.58 -4.59 -4.34
N VAL A 406 -20.41 -5.87 -4.63
CA VAL A 406 -21.09 -6.97 -3.92
C VAL A 406 -20.13 -8.13 -3.78
N ARG A 407 -20.03 -8.68 -2.56
CA ARG A 407 -19.33 -9.95 -2.34
C ARG A 407 -20.29 -11.11 -2.60
N LEU A 408 -19.94 -11.94 -3.59
CA LEU A 408 -20.51 -13.26 -3.77
C LEU A 408 -19.98 -14.16 -2.64
N VAL A 409 -20.87 -14.90 -1.99
CA VAL A 409 -20.53 -15.79 -0.86
C VAL A 409 -21.15 -17.16 -1.10
N SER A 410 -20.71 -18.16 -0.32
CA SER A 410 -21.17 -19.56 -0.47
C SER A 410 -20.83 -20.19 -1.84
N LEU A 411 -19.81 -19.67 -2.53
CA LEU A 411 -19.30 -20.26 -3.76
C LEU A 411 -18.63 -21.61 -3.48
N THR A 412 -18.60 -22.49 -4.46
CA THR A 412 -17.90 -23.78 -4.37
C THR A 412 -16.41 -23.54 -4.66
N PRO A 413 -15.49 -24.09 -3.84
CA PRO A 413 -14.05 -24.04 -4.11
C PRO A 413 -13.65 -24.65 -5.45
N ASP A 414 -12.54 -24.18 -6.01
CA ASP A 414 -11.97 -24.59 -7.31
C ASP A 414 -13.00 -24.67 -8.47
N THR A 415 -13.99 -23.79 -8.44
CA THR A 415 -15.10 -23.80 -9.39
C THR A 415 -15.09 -22.54 -10.24
N ALA A 416 -15.24 -22.71 -11.54
CA ALA A 416 -15.35 -21.59 -12.46
C ALA A 416 -16.76 -20.97 -12.40
N TYR A 417 -16.80 -19.65 -12.34
CA TYR A 417 -18.01 -18.85 -12.32
C TYR A 417 -17.95 -17.76 -13.39
N LYS A 418 -19.13 -17.38 -13.86
CA LYS A 418 -19.36 -16.24 -14.74
C LYS A 418 -20.27 -15.26 -14.02
N VAL A 419 -19.92 -13.98 -13.99
CA VAL A 419 -20.75 -12.94 -13.41
C VAL A 419 -21.04 -11.83 -14.42
N ALA A 420 -22.29 -11.38 -14.45
CA ALA A 420 -22.73 -10.26 -15.26
C ALA A 420 -23.67 -9.37 -14.45
N VAL A 421 -23.78 -8.10 -14.84
CA VAL A 421 -24.60 -7.12 -14.14
C VAL A 421 -25.57 -6.49 -15.13
N ALA A 422 -26.85 -6.48 -14.78
CA ALA A 422 -27.86 -5.72 -15.51
C ALA A 422 -28.32 -4.52 -14.66
N ALA A 423 -28.54 -3.38 -15.31
CA ALA A 423 -29.05 -2.18 -14.66
C ALA A 423 -30.57 -2.26 -14.56
N ARG A 424 -31.14 -1.88 -13.40
CA ARG A 424 -32.58 -1.80 -13.18
C ARG A 424 -33.00 -0.36 -12.98
N GLY A 425 -33.94 0.12 -13.77
CA GLY A 425 -34.53 1.46 -13.67
C GLY A 425 -35.53 1.58 -12.52
N ALA A 426 -35.92 2.81 -12.20
CA ALA A 426 -36.94 3.10 -11.18
C ALA A 426 -38.34 2.60 -11.57
N ASP A 427 -38.60 2.41 -12.87
CA ASP A 427 -39.81 1.80 -13.43
C ASP A 427 -39.80 0.27 -13.35
N GLY A 428 -38.76 -0.32 -12.76
CA GLY A 428 -38.60 -1.77 -12.60
C GLY A 428 -38.05 -2.49 -13.84
N LYS A 429 -37.81 -1.79 -14.96
CA LYS A 429 -37.24 -2.42 -16.15
C LYS A 429 -35.77 -2.75 -15.96
N VAL A 430 -35.36 -3.92 -16.46
CA VAL A 430 -33.99 -4.43 -16.36
C VAL A 430 -33.36 -4.45 -17.74
N SER A 431 -32.14 -3.91 -17.86
CA SER A 431 -31.35 -3.92 -19.10
C SER A 431 -30.92 -5.33 -19.47
N ALA A 432 -30.42 -5.53 -20.69
CA ALA A 432 -29.59 -6.70 -20.97
C ALA A 432 -28.35 -6.69 -20.04
N PRO A 433 -27.82 -7.86 -19.62
CA PRO A 433 -26.59 -7.89 -18.84
C PRO A 433 -25.40 -7.29 -19.60
N GLY A 434 -24.54 -6.58 -18.89
CA GLY A 434 -23.27 -6.12 -19.41
C GLY A 434 -22.29 -7.26 -19.70
N ARG A 435 -21.09 -6.88 -20.14
CA ARG A 435 -20.01 -7.84 -20.42
C ARG A 435 -19.78 -8.77 -19.22
N THR A 436 -19.82 -10.07 -19.48
CA THR A 436 -19.62 -11.12 -18.48
C THR A 436 -18.14 -11.22 -18.08
N ALA A 437 -17.86 -11.19 -16.78
CA ALA A 437 -16.56 -11.51 -16.22
C ALA A 437 -16.51 -12.97 -15.79
N SER A 438 -15.41 -13.68 -16.09
CA SER A 438 -15.20 -15.06 -15.66
C SER A 438 -14.13 -15.11 -14.58
N PHE A 439 -14.32 -15.94 -13.56
CA PHE A 439 -13.34 -16.17 -12.50
C PHE A 439 -13.42 -17.62 -12.00
N ARG A 440 -12.40 -18.09 -11.28
CA ARG A 440 -12.39 -19.41 -10.63
C ARG A 440 -12.04 -19.23 -9.17
N THR A 441 -12.87 -19.76 -8.27
CA THR A 441 -12.60 -19.75 -6.83
C THR A 441 -11.34 -20.54 -6.49
N LEU A 442 -10.69 -20.21 -5.39
CA LEU A 442 -9.49 -20.94 -4.96
C LEU A 442 -9.85 -22.36 -4.48
N PRO A 443 -8.92 -23.33 -4.49
CA PRO A 443 -9.14 -24.63 -3.87
C PRO A 443 -9.39 -24.52 -2.37
N SER A 444 -10.22 -25.40 -1.80
CA SER A 444 -10.33 -25.53 -0.34
C SER A 444 -9.04 -26.16 0.18
N GLY A 445 -8.39 -25.54 1.17
CA GLY A 445 -7.22 -26.13 1.80
C GLY A 445 -7.50 -27.51 2.40
N ASN A 446 -6.51 -28.40 2.38
CA ASN A 446 -6.59 -29.75 2.97
C ASN A 446 -6.66 -29.69 4.51
N GLY A 447 -7.80 -29.29 5.09
CA GLY A 447 -8.11 -29.34 6.52
C GLY A 447 -7.19 -28.54 7.48
N PRO A 448 -7.69 -28.10 8.64
CA PRO A 448 -6.90 -27.30 9.59
C PRO A 448 -5.72 -28.07 10.22
N THR A 449 -5.81 -29.39 10.39
CA THR A 449 -4.93 -30.16 11.29
C THR A 449 -3.66 -30.73 10.64
N LYS A 450 -3.30 -30.29 9.43
CA LYS A 450 -2.06 -30.79 8.80
C LYS A 450 -0.83 -30.25 9.56
N PRO A 451 0.08 -31.13 10.05
CA PRO A 451 1.30 -30.68 10.72
C PRO A 451 2.10 -29.70 9.84
N GLY A 452 2.49 -28.55 10.41
CA GLY A 452 3.23 -27.50 9.73
C GLY A 452 2.41 -26.57 8.82
N GLY A 453 1.08 -26.75 8.73
CA GLY A 453 0.21 -25.86 7.97
C GLY A 453 -0.05 -24.52 8.68
N LYS A 454 0.31 -23.41 8.04
CA LYS A 454 -0.09 -22.06 8.44
C LYS A 454 -1.30 -21.64 7.62
N PHE A 455 -2.28 -21.00 8.24
CA PHE A 455 -3.51 -20.59 7.58
C PHE A 455 -3.91 -19.17 7.99
N LEU A 456 -4.53 -18.45 7.06
CA LEU A 456 -5.33 -17.27 7.36
C LEU A 456 -6.75 -17.74 7.67
N LEU A 457 -7.33 -17.22 8.75
CA LEU A 457 -8.73 -17.39 9.08
C LEU A 457 -9.50 -16.20 8.51
N LEU A 458 -10.11 -16.37 7.34
CA LEU A 458 -10.77 -15.29 6.59
C LEU A 458 -12.28 -15.33 6.78
N ASN A 459 -12.90 -14.20 7.07
CA ASN A 459 -14.34 -14.14 7.20
C ASN A 459 -15.02 -14.24 5.83
N SER A 460 -15.97 -15.15 5.66
CA SER A 460 -16.63 -15.37 4.37
C SER A 460 -17.46 -14.18 3.90
N LEU A 461 -18.00 -13.36 4.82
CA LEU A 461 -18.82 -12.18 4.49
C LEU A 461 -17.98 -10.96 4.13
N THR A 462 -16.92 -10.68 4.89
CA THR A 462 -16.14 -9.44 4.72
C THR A 462 -14.84 -9.64 3.96
N GLY A 463 -14.32 -10.87 3.88
CA GLY A 463 -12.99 -11.18 3.35
C GLY A 463 -11.83 -10.74 4.26
N GLN A 464 -12.13 -10.16 5.43
CA GLN A 464 -11.16 -9.74 6.43
C GLN A 464 -10.57 -10.96 7.16
N ALA A 465 -9.33 -10.85 7.62
CA ALA A 465 -8.67 -11.90 8.38
C ALA A 465 -8.87 -11.70 9.88
N ALA A 466 -8.90 -12.79 10.64
CA ALA A 466 -8.67 -12.73 12.08
C ALA A 466 -7.22 -12.32 12.34
N ASP A 467 -7.04 -11.25 13.10
CA ASP A 467 -5.81 -10.48 13.23
C ASP A 467 -5.56 -10.13 14.70
N LEU A 468 -4.34 -10.30 15.21
CA LEU A 468 -3.96 -9.76 16.53
C LEU A 468 -3.67 -8.28 16.42
N TRP A 469 -4.45 -7.48 17.16
CA TRP A 469 -4.37 -6.02 17.12
C TRP A 469 -2.94 -5.50 17.30
N SER A 470 -2.55 -4.58 16.41
CA SER A 470 -1.21 -3.99 16.31
C SER A 470 -0.06 -5.01 16.13
N GLY A 471 -0.36 -6.27 15.80
CA GLY A 471 0.64 -7.35 15.75
C GLY A 471 1.30 -7.66 17.10
N SER A 472 0.72 -7.17 18.20
CA SER A 472 1.33 -7.27 19.52
C SER A 472 1.44 -8.72 19.99
N THR A 473 2.57 -9.06 20.60
CA THR A 473 2.83 -10.39 21.19
C THR A 473 2.47 -10.45 22.67
N ALA A 474 1.91 -9.39 23.26
CA ALA A 474 1.57 -9.32 24.67
C ALA A 474 0.45 -10.31 25.07
N ASN A 475 0.42 -10.71 26.34
CA ASN A 475 -0.71 -11.46 26.88
C ASN A 475 -1.96 -10.57 26.87
N GLY A 476 -3.08 -11.12 26.43
CA GLY A 476 -4.33 -10.38 26.36
C GLY A 476 -4.49 -9.50 25.12
N THR A 477 -3.56 -9.54 24.16
CA THR A 477 -3.76 -8.87 22.86
C THR A 477 -5.03 -9.39 22.20
N VAL A 478 -5.92 -8.45 21.88
CA VAL A 478 -7.25 -8.69 21.32
C VAL A 478 -7.15 -9.09 19.85
N ALA A 479 -8.03 -10.01 19.42
CA ALA A 479 -8.20 -10.35 18.02
C ALA A 479 -9.30 -9.48 17.38
N ILE A 480 -9.02 -8.95 16.19
CA ILE A 480 -9.92 -8.13 15.36
C ILE A 480 -10.09 -8.75 13.96
N ALA A 481 -11.15 -8.40 13.24
CA ALA A 481 -11.25 -8.58 11.81
C ALA A 481 -10.62 -7.36 11.14
N TYR A 482 -9.57 -7.59 10.38
CA TYR A 482 -8.80 -6.54 9.73
C TYR A 482 -8.51 -6.87 8.27
N GLN A 483 -8.12 -5.85 7.49
CA GLN A 483 -7.80 -6.05 6.08
C GLN A 483 -6.72 -7.12 5.93
N ARG A 484 -6.95 -8.08 5.03
CA ARG A 484 -6.02 -9.18 4.78
C ARG A 484 -4.70 -8.62 4.24
N HIS A 485 -3.65 -8.72 5.04
CA HIS A 485 -2.27 -8.41 4.63
C HIS A 485 -1.35 -9.63 4.80
N GLY A 486 -1.84 -10.71 5.42
CA GLY A 486 -1.15 -12.01 5.47
C GLY A 486 0.08 -12.05 6.36
N TYR A 487 0.28 -11.05 7.23
CA TYR A 487 1.36 -11.04 8.21
C TYR A 487 1.15 -12.10 9.28
N ALA A 488 2.21 -12.41 10.04
CA ALA A 488 2.19 -13.47 11.04
C ALA A 488 1.10 -13.28 12.12
N ASN A 489 0.66 -12.03 12.38
CA ASN A 489 -0.44 -11.73 13.30
C ASN A 489 -1.83 -12.09 12.75
N GLN A 490 -1.94 -12.39 11.45
CA GLN A 490 -3.12 -12.97 10.78
C GLN A 490 -2.97 -14.46 10.47
N GLN A 491 -1.81 -15.04 10.76
CA GLN A 491 -1.51 -16.43 10.48
C GLN A 491 -1.68 -17.28 11.73
N TRP A 492 -2.33 -18.42 11.53
CA TRP A 492 -2.73 -19.33 12.58
C TRP A 492 -2.28 -20.75 12.22
N THR A 493 -1.71 -21.45 13.19
CA THR A 493 -1.56 -22.91 13.13
C THR A 493 -2.66 -23.54 13.97
N PHE A 494 -3.23 -24.64 13.48
CA PHE A 494 -4.26 -25.38 14.20
C PHE A 494 -3.63 -26.68 14.71
N GLU A 495 -3.29 -26.69 16.00
CA GLU A 495 -2.67 -27.84 16.65
C GLU A 495 -3.77 -28.77 17.20
N ASP A 496 -3.64 -30.08 17.03
CA ASP A 496 -4.58 -31.04 17.61
C ASP A 496 -4.62 -30.90 19.15
N ALA A 497 -5.82 -30.78 19.70
CA ALA A 497 -6.08 -30.63 21.13
C ALA A 497 -6.88 -31.82 21.71
N GLY A 498 -7.07 -32.89 20.91
CA GLY A 498 -7.83 -34.07 21.26
C GLY A 498 -9.34 -33.90 21.10
N SER A 499 -10.07 -35.02 21.00
CA SER A 499 -11.54 -35.06 20.91
C SER A 499 -12.12 -34.22 19.75
N GLY A 500 -11.38 -34.11 18.64
CA GLY A 500 -11.78 -33.32 17.46
C GLY A 500 -11.69 -31.80 17.65
N ALA A 501 -11.06 -31.33 18.73
CA ALA A 501 -10.79 -29.91 18.96
C ALA A 501 -9.36 -29.54 18.55
N VAL A 502 -9.13 -28.26 18.29
CA VAL A 502 -7.81 -27.71 17.94
C VAL A 502 -7.46 -26.52 18.83
N ARG A 503 -6.17 -26.27 19.04
CA ARG A 503 -5.70 -24.98 19.54
C ARG A 503 -5.37 -24.09 18.35
N VAL A 504 -5.96 -22.89 18.32
CA VAL A 504 -5.66 -21.87 17.32
C VAL A 504 -4.49 -21.06 17.84
N LYS A 505 -3.31 -21.31 17.32
CA LYS A 505 -2.06 -20.71 17.78
C LYS A 505 -1.58 -19.67 16.79
N SER A 506 -1.29 -18.48 17.30
CA SER A 506 -0.73 -17.38 16.54
C SER A 506 0.68 -17.74 16.06
N VAL A 507 0.92 -17.55 14.76
CA VAL A 507 2.27 -17.68 14.19
C VAL A 507 3.18 -16.55 14.68
N GLN A 508 2.63 -15.36 14.94
CA GLN A 508 3.37 -14.18 15.42
C GLN A 508 3.94 -14.35 16.83
N SER A 509 3.15 -14.91 17.75
CA SER A 509 3.50 -14.94 19.19
C SER A 509 3.72 -16.34 19.74
N GLY A 510 3.32 -17.39 19.01
CA GLY A 510 3.27 -18.76 19.53
C GLY A 510 2.22 -18.97 20.62
N LYS A 511 1.35 -17.97 20.86
CA LYS A 511 0.30 -18.01 21.89
C LYS A 511 -1.03 -18.47 21.32
N CYS A 512 -1.89 -18.99 22.17
CA CYS A 512 -3.16 -19.61 21.79
C CYS A 512 -4.31 -18.62 21.96
N LEU A 513 -5.26 -18.62 21.03
CA LEU A 513 -6.50 -17.86 21.16
C LEU A 513 -7.40 -18.48 22.22
N GLN A 514 -8.01 -17.62 23.03
CA GLN A 514 -9.06 -17.97 23.97
C GLN A 514 -10.05 -16.80 24.16
N PRO A 515 -11.24 -17.06 24.70
CA PRO A 515 -12.16 -16.01 25.14
C PRO A 515 -11.53 -15.18 26.28
N GLY A 516 -11.38 -13.87 26.08
CA GLY A 516 -10.84 -12.95 27.08
C GLY A 516 -9.45 -13.31 27.62
N THR A 517 -9.09 -12.70 28.74
CA THR A 517 -7.84 -13.03 29.48
C THR A 517 -8.04 -14.15 30.49
N ASP A 518 -9.28 -14.41 30.92
CA ASP A 518 -9.65 -15.40 31.94
C ASP A 518 -10.19 -16.73 31.35
N GLY A 519 -10.42 -16.79 30.03
CA GLY A 519 -10.90 -17.99 29.34
C GLY A 519 -12.42 -18.19 29.40
N ARG A 520 -13.19 -17.24 29.95
CA ARG A 520 -14.62 -17.43 30.16
C ARG A 520 -15.42 -17.21 28.87
N ALA A 521 -16.12 -18.25 28.40
CA ALA A 521 -16.94 -18.17 27.19
C ALA A 521 -18.35 -17.63 27.48
N VAL A 522 -18.54 -16.30 27.37
CA VAL A 522 -19.86 -15.63 27.42
C VAL A 522 -20.13 -14.81 26.15
N ALA A 523 -21.40 -14.55 25.83
CA ALA A 523 -21.74 -13.76 24.66
C ALA A 523 -21.23 -12.31 24.79
N GLY A 524 -20.69 -11.75 23.71
CA GLY A 524 -20.03 -10.44 23.68
C GLY A 524 -18.59 -10.44 24.21
N GLN A 525 -18.08 -11.57 24.69
CA GLN A 525 -16.69 -11.70 25.14
C GLN A 525 -15.75 -11.61 23.93
N TYR A 526 -14.81 -10.67 23.96
CA TYR A 526 -13.76 -10.57 22.95
C TYR A 526 -12.83 -11.77 23.02
N VAL A 527 -12.15 -12.08 21.91
CA VAL A 527 -11.12 -13.12 21.84
C VAL A 527 -9.74 -12.49 21.92
N ALA A 528 -8.83 -13.11 22.65
CA ALA A 528 -7.46 -12.64 22.83
C ALA A 528 -6.45 -13.79 22.85
N GLN A 529 -5.17 -13.46 22.69
CA GLN A 529 -4.10 -14.44 22.84
C GLN A 529 -3.63 -14.59 24.29
N GLN A 530 -3.29 -15.80 24.68
CA GLN A 530 -2.66 -16.15 25.96
C GLN A 530 -1.61 -17.25 25.79
N PRO A 531 -0.64 -17.39 26.71
CA PRO A 531 0.28 -18.54 26.70
C PRO A 531 -0.48 -19.86 26.53
N CYS A 532 -0.02 -20.69 25.59
CA CYS A 532 -0.67 -21.97 25.32
C CYS A 532 -0.59 -22.88 26.56
N GLY A 533 -1.68 -23.55 26.87
CA GLY A 533 -1.79 -24.45 28.02
C GLY A 533 -2.84 -25.55 27.85
N GLY A 534 -3.15 -26.20 28.97
CA GLY A 534 -4.13 -27.31 29.04
C GLY A 534 -5.59 -26.86 29.16
N SER A 535 -5.86 -25.57 29.28
CA SER A 535 -7.21 -25.02 29.51
C SER A 535 -8.19 -25.40 28.40
N SER A 536 -9.43 -25.77 28.78
CA SER A 536 -10.52 -26.00 27.83
C SER A 536 -10.89 -24.74 27.04
N ALA A 537 -10.62 -23.55 27.57
CA ALA A 537 -10.88 -22.27 26.90
C ALA A 537 -10.04 -22.05 25.63
N GLN A 538 -8.92 -22.76 25.49
CA GLN A 538 -8.05 -22.71 24.31
C GLN A 538 -8.33 -23.82 23.30
N LYS A 539 -9.32 -24.69 23.57
CA LYS A 539 -9.73 -25.76 22.67
C LYS A 539 -10.92 -25.28 21.85
N TRP A 540 -10.77 -25.29 20.54
CA TRP A 540 -11.77 -24.81 19.58
C TRP A 540 -12.29 -25.97 18.75
N LYS A 541 -13.62 -26.10 18.66
CA LYS A 541 -14.28 -27.00 17.71
C LYS A 541 -14.50 -26.25 16.40
N LEU A 542 -14.01 -26.80 15.29
CA LEU A 542 -14.26 -26.32 13.94
C LEU A 542 -15.35 -27.18 13.31
N THR A 543 -16.53 -26.59 13.09
CA THR A 543 -17.65 -27.27 12.45
C THR A 543 -17.75 -26.79 11.00
N ALA A 544 -17.62 -27.69 10.02
CA ALA A 544 -17.78 -27.34 8.62
C ALA A 544 -19.21 -26.82 8.35
N ASN A 545 -19.34 -25.72 7.62
CA ASN A 545 -20.61 -25.06 7.31
C ASN A 545 -20.96 -25.09 5.80
N GLY A 546 -20.34 -26.02 5.06
CA GLY A 546 -20.46 -26.12 3.60
C GLY A 546 -19.48 -25.19 2.86
N SER A 547 -19.28 -25.46 1.56
CA SER A 547 -18.46 -24.65 0.64
C SER A 547 -17.02 -24.36 1.11
N GLY A 548 -16.45 -25.17 2.01
CA GLY A 548 -15.09 -24.98 2.54
C GLY A 548 -14.96 -23.97 3.70
N SER A 549 -16.08 -23.48 4.24
CA SER A 549 -16.13 -22.59 5.41
C SER A 549 -16.37 -23.36 6.71
N TYR A 550 -16.02 -22.73 7.84
CA TYR A 550 -16.08 -23.28 9.19
C TYR A 550 -16.72 -22.29 10.17
N VAL A 551 -17.37 -22.83 11.19
CA VAL A 551 -17.74 -22.10 12.40
C VAL A 551 -16.82 -22.54 13.52
N LEU A 552 -16.22 -21.57 14.23
CA LEU A 552 -15.30 -21.81 15.34
C LEU A 552 -16.02 -21.60 16.67
N GLN A 553 -15.98 -22.58 17.55
CA GLN A 553 -16.63 -22.54 18.86
C GLN A 553 -15.65 -22.97 19.95
N PRO A 554 -15.60 -22.30 21.12
CA PRO A 554 -14.90 -22.85 22.28
C PRO A 554 -15.48 -24.22 22.64
N GLN A 555 -14.62 -25.18 23.01
CA GLN A 555 -15.05 -26.54 23.30
C GLN A 555 -16.06 -26.56 24.44
N GLY A 556 -17.23 -27.18 24.20
CA GLY A 556 -18.33 -27.23 25.17
C GLY A 556 -19.22 -25.98 25.19
N SER A 557 -18.96 -24.97 24.36
CA SER A 557 -19.82 -23.78 24.21
C SER A 557 -20.71 -23.88 22.97
N THR A 558 -21.90 -23.28 23.02
CA THR A 558 -22.77 -23.06 21.86
C THR A 558 -22.46 -21.75 21.14
N LEU A 559 -21.61 -20.90 21.70
CA LEU A 559 -21.22 -19.62 21.11
C LEU A 559 -20.22 -19.82 19.98
N ALA A 560 -20.28 -18.93 18.98
CA ALA A 560 -19.40 -18.93 17.82
C ALA A 560 -18.56 -17.65 17.76
N LEU A 561 -17.33 -17.77 17.23
CA LEU A 561 -16.50 -16.64 16.85
C LEU A 561 -17.15 -15.88 15.68
N GLY A 562 -17.38 -14.59 15.86
CA GLY A 562 -17.89 -13.73 14.80
C GLY A 562 -17.30 -12.32 14.85
N ILE A 563 -17.49 -11.60 13.73
CA ILE A 563 -17.20 -10.17 13.67
C ILE A 563 -18.29 -9.40 14.43
N SER A 564 -17.88 -8.57 15.38
CA SER A 564 -18.75 -7.69 16.16
C SER A 564 -19.13 -6.44 15.36
N LYS A 565 -20.18 -5.74 15.82
CA LYS A 565 -20.45 -4.35 15.40
C LYS A 565 -19.56 -3.33 16.12
N ARG A 566 -18.75 -3.78 17.08
CA ARG A 566 -17.90 -2.91 17.90
C ARG A 566 -16.57 -2.68 17.19
N TRP A 567 -16.23 -1.41 16.99
CA TRP A 567 -14.93 -1.01 16.48
C TRP A 567 -13.89 -1.04 17.61
N TYR A 568 -12.69 -1.51 17.30
CA TYR A 568 -11.57 -1.57 18.22
C TYR A 568 -10.30 -1.11 17.49
N TYR A 569 -9.95 0.18 17.68
CA TYR A 569 -8.69 0.82 17.25
C TYR A 569 -8.16 0.33 15.90
N GLY A 570 -8.95 0.48 14.84
CA GLY A 570 -8.54 0.16 13.47
C GLY A 570 -9.23 -1.06 12.86
N GLY A 571 -9.83 -1.96 13.64
CA GLY A 571 -10.59 -3.09 13.10
C GLY A 571 -11.88 -3.41 13.84
N TRP A 572 -12.65 -4.35 13.30
CA TRP A 572 -13.87 -4.84 13.96
C TRP A 572 -13.52 -5.88 15.01
N LEU A 573 -14.05 -5.77 16.20
CA LEU A 573 -13.74 -6.69 17.30
C LEU A 573 -14.16 -8.13 16.95
N LEU A 574 -13.32 -9.13 17.23
CA LEU A 574 -13.76 -10.53 17.23
C LEU A 574 -14.29 -10.91 18.61
N GLU A 575 -15.50 -11.44 18.63
CA GLU A 575 -16.17 -11.81 19.88
C GLU A 575 -16.96 -13.10 19.73
N LEU A 576 -17.30 -13.70 20.87
CA LEU A 576 -18.21 -14.83 20.95
C LEU A 576 -19.67 -14.36 20.87
N GLN A 577 -20.44 -14.97 20.00
CA GLN A 577 -21.84 -14.60 19.75
C GLN A 577 -22.74 -15.84 19.70
N GLN A 578 -24.03 -15.65 19.94
CA GLN A 578 -25.02 -16.70 19.70
C GLN A 578 -25.03 -17.05 18.21
N GLN A 579 -25.06 -18.35 17.89
CA GLN A 579 -25.10 -18.79 16.51
C GLN A 579 -26.40 -18.36 15.84
N ASN A 580 -26.28 -17.76 14.65
CA ASN A 580 -27.43 -17.34 13.85
C ASN A 580 -27.24 -17.59 12.34
N LYS A 581 -26.21 -18.36 11.98
CA LYS A 581 -25.89 -18.77 10.60
C LYS A 581 -25.60 -17.61 9.64
N GLN A 582 -25.29 -16.42 10.18
CA GLN A 582 -24.93 -15.26 9.36
C GLN A 582 -23.47 -15.33 8.92
N GLY A 583 -23.17 -14.76 7.74
CA GLY A 583 -21.84 -14.87 7.12
C GLY A 583 -20.69 -14.28 7.94
N TYR A 584 -20.96 -13.36 8.87
CA TYR A 584 -19.95 -12.82 9.77
C TYR A 584 -19.49 -13.81 10.86
N GLN A 585 -20.14 -14.99 10.98
CA GLN A 585 -19.72 -16.10 11.84
C GLN A 585 -19.02 -17.24 11.05
N ASN A 586 -18.93 -17.09 9.73
CA ASN A 586 -18.34 -18.08 8.84
C ASN A 586 -16.91 -17.71 8.49
N TRP A 587 -16.03 -18.70 8.58
CA TRP A 587 -14.60 -18.51 8.38
C TRP A 587 -14.02 -19.54 7.42
N THR A 588 -13.26 -19.08 6.44
CA THR A 588 -12.54 -19.92 5.49
C THR A 588 -11.07 -19.98 5.88
N LEU A 589 -10.51 -21.19 5.83
CA LEU A 589 -9.09 -21.41 6.05
C LEU A 589 -8.35 -21.36 4.72
N SER A 590 -7.64 -20.25 4.48
CA SER A 590 -6.74 -20.13 3.34
C SER A 590 -5.34 -20.50 3.79
N LYS A 591 -4.64 -21.38 3.07
CA LYS A 591 -3.23 -21.64 3.36
C LYS A 591 -2.45 -20.32 3.28
N ALA A 592 -1.64 -20.03 4.30
CA ALA A 592 -0.71 -18.92 4.26
C ALA A 592 0.51 -19.38 3.44
N SER A 593 0.82 -18.62 2.39
CA SER A 593 1.95 -18.81 1.48
C SER A 593 3.25 -18.31 2.07
#